data_AF-A0A2T0VWE7-F1
#
_entry.id   AF-A0A2T0VWE7-F1
#
_cell.length_a   1.000
_cell.length_b   1.000
_cell.length_c   1.000
_cell.angle_alpha   90.00
_cell.angle_beta   90.00
_cell.angle_gamma   90.00
#
_symmetry.space_group_name_H-M   'P 1'
#
loop_
_entity.id
_entity.type
_entity.pdbx_description
1 polymer ?
#
loop_
_entity_poly.entity_id
_entity_poly.type
_entity_poly.pdbx_seq_one_letter_code
_entity_poly.pdbx_strand_id
1 'polypeptide(L)'
;MMYKDGVKNAGSFKIRKSGNSDITTVPKEVKEALDIKTGEQVEYIIDSKGSVSMRKKIQKQDIDSLIEESVAQYHELLEELVEK
;
A
#
# COMPACT_ATOMS: atom_id res chain seq x y z
N MET A 1 18.10 16.93 10.87
CA MET A 1 17.14 16.93 12.01
C MET A 1 17.02 15.48 12.47
N MET A 2 17.61 15.14 13.62
CA MET A 2 17.81 13.75 14.06
C MET A 2 16.57 13.23 14.80
N TYR A 3 16.23 11.95 14.60
CA TYR A 3 15.18 11.24 15.32
C TYR A 3 15.64 11.02 16.77
N LYS A 4 14.86 11.43 17.77
CA LYS A 4 15.07 10.94 19.15
C LYS A 4 14.47 9.53 19.20
N ASP A 5 15.28 8.55 19.55
CA ASP A 5 14.89 7.14 19.71
C ASP A 5 14.31 6.46 18.45
N GLY A 6 14.64 6.97 17.26
CA GLY A 6 14.11 6.45 15.99
C GLY A 6 12.66 6.84 15.69
N VAL A 7 12.03 7.64 16.56
CA VAL A 7 10.63 8.08 16.42
C VAL A 7 10.59 9.59 16.20
N LYS A 8 10.04 10.01 15.06
CA LYS A 8 9.76 11.43 14.79
C LYS A 8 8.27 11.67 14.95
N ASN A 9 7.92 12.54 15.89
CA ASN A 9 6.55 13.02 16.03
C ASN A 9 6.29 14.11 14.98
N ALA A 10 5.38 13.85 14.04
CA ALA A 10 5.02 14.79 12.98
C ALA A 10 4.10 15.94 13.46
N GLY A 11 3.71 15.94 14.75
CA GLY A 11 2.82 16.92 15.37
C GLY A 11 1.40 16.39 15.59
N SER A 12 0.55 17.23 16.18
CA SER A 12 -0.87 16.93 16.43
C SER A 12 -1.78 17.53 15.34
N PHE A 13 -2.67 16.73 14.76
CA PHE A 13 -3.60 17.15 13.71
C PHE A 13 -5.05 16.96 14.16
N LYS A 14 -5.91 17.93 13.86
CA LYS A 14 -7.33 17.86 14.19
C LYS A 14 -8.09 17.09 13.12
N ILE A 15 -8.94 16.16 13.56
CA ILE A 15 -9.94 15.52 12.73
C ILE A 15 -11.05 16.56 12.42
N ARG A 16 -11.52 16.56 11.18
CA ARG A 16 -12.56 17.45 10.66
C ARG A 16 -13.61 16.63 9.92
N LYS A 17 -14.85 17.12 9.89
CA LYS A 17 -15.91 16.53 9.07
C LYS A 17 -15.79 17.01 7.62
N SER A 18 -15.95 16.08 6.68
CA SER A 18 -16.12 16.33 5.26
C SER A 18 -17.23 15.44 4.73
N GLY A 19 -18.41 16.01 4.49
CA GLY A 19 -19.63 15.24 4.24
C GLY A 19 -19.93 14.28 5.39
N ASN A 20 -20.10 12.99 5.07
CA ASN A 20 -20.35 11.92 6.05
C ASN A 20 -19.08 11.27 6.60
N SER A 21 -17.89 11.83 6.33
CA SER A 21 -16.61 11.23 6.69
C SER A 21 -15.79 12.14 7.59
N ASP A 22 -14.94 11.51 8.40
CA ASP A 22 -13.91 12.18 9.19
C ASP A 22 -12.59 12.17 8.41
N ILE A 23 -11.99 13.35 8.28
CA ILE A 23 -10.73 13.55 7.57
C ILE A 23 -9.71 14.23 8.49
N THR A 24 -8.43 13.95 8.26
CA THR A 24 -7.33 14.65 8.93
C THR A 24 -6.29 15.07 7.91
N THR A 25 -5.55 16.13 8.21
CA THR A 25 -4.43 16.55 7.38
C THR A 25 -3.29 15.57 7.57
N VAL A 26 -2.82 14.98 6.47
CA VAL A 26 -1.56 14.22 6.47
C VAL A 26 -0.40 15.22 6.28
N PRO A 27 0.44 15.45 7.31
CA PRO A 27 1.58 16.37 7.18
C PRO A 27 2.58 15.93 6.11
N LYS A 28 3.32 16.92 5.58
CA LYS A 28 4.31 16.72 4.51
C LYS A 28 5.32 15.64 4.84
N GLU A 29 5.82 15.63 6.07
CA GLU A 29 6.83 14.68 6.55
C GLU A 29 6.34 13.23 6.51
N VAL A 30 5.07 13.00 6.82
CA VAL A 30 4.45 11.66 6.75
C VAL A 30 4.24 11.25 5.29
N LYS A 31 3.86 12.19 4.41
CA LYS A 31 3.74 11.92 2.97
C LYS A 31 5.08 11.54 2.35
N GLU A 32 6.14 12.27 2.70
CA GLU A 32 7.51 12.00 2.24
C GLU A 32 8.03 10.67 2.80
N ALA A 33 7.76 10.35 4.07
CA ALA A 33 8.18 9.09 4.69
C ALA A 33 7.49 7.86 4.08
N LEU A 34 6.22 7.97 3.69
CA LEU A 34 5.45 6.90 3.05
C LEU A 34 5.56 6.90 1.51
N ASP A 35 6.24 7.89 0.93
CA ASP A 35 6.30 8.14 -0.52
C ASP A 35 4.89 8.14 -1.17
N ILE A 36 3.94 8.85 -0.56
CA ILE A 36 2.55 8.90 -1.05
C ILE A 36 2.23 10.22 -1.75
N LYS A 37 1.49 10.12 -2.86
CA LYS A 37 0.98 11.28 -3.62
C LYS A 37 -0.53 11.45 -3.45
N THR A 38 -1.02 12.67 -3.70
CA THR A 38 -2.47 12.93 -3.70
C THR A 38 -3.14 12.03 -4.73
N GLY A 39 -4.18 11.31 -4.31
CA GLY A 39 -4.91 10.34 -5.14
C GLY A 39 -4.46 8.88 -4.96
N GLU A 40 -3.34 8.63 -4.29
CA GLU A 40 -2.91 7.27 -3.94
C GLU A 40 -3.67 6.73 -2.71
N GLN A 41 -3.76 5.40 -2.62
CA GLN A 41 -4.44 4.72 -1.52
C GLN A 41 -3.46 4.41 -0.38
N VAL A 42 -3.97 4.52 0.84
CA VAL A 42 -3.28 4.12 2.08
C VAL A 42 -4.11 3.09 2.83
N GLU A 43 -3.44 2.28 3.65
CA GLU A 43 -4.08 1.32 4.52
C GLU A 43 -3.75 1.65 5.99
N TYR A 44 -4.75 1.50 6.84
CA TYR A 44 -4.58 1.57 8.28
C TYR A 44 -4.49 0.15 8.85
N ILE A 45 -3.44 -0.11 9.62
CA ILE A 45 -3.25 -1.37 10.35
C ILE A 45 -3.49 -1.06 11.82
N ILE A 46 -4.42 -1.78 12.42
CA ILE A 46 -4.75 -1.69 13.84
C ILE A 46 -4.11 -2.90 14.51
N ASP A 47 -3.20 -2.66 15.46
CA ASP A 47 -2.61 -3.73 16.26
C ASP A 47 -3.54 -4.15 17.41
N SER A 48 -3.23 -5.28 18.05
CA SER A 48 -4.00 -5.80 19.19
C SER A 48 -3.89 -4.95 20.45
N LYS A 49 -2.97 -3.99 20.49
CA LYS A 49 -2.75 -3.05 21.60
C LYS A 49 -3.48 -1.71 21.38
N GLY A 50 -4.19 -1.56 20.26
CA GLY A 50 -4.92 -0.35 19.90
C GLY A 50 -4.09 0.73 19.21
N SER A 51 -2.83 0.45 18.85
CA SER A 51 -2.03 1.37 18.03
C SER A 51 -2.46 1.26 16.57
N VAL A 52 -2.59 2.39 15.90
CA VAL A 52 -2.89 2.47 14.47
C VAL A 52 -1.65 2.94 13.73
N SER A 53 -1.23 2.17 12.73
CA SER A 53 -0.18 2.55 11.79
C SER A 53 -0.76 2.74 10.39
N MET A 54 -0.15 3.62 9.61
CA MET A 54 -0.55 3.90 8.24
C MET A 54 0.56 3.43 7.29
N ARG A 55 0.20 2.71 6.22
CA ARG A 55 1.12 2.28 5.17
C ARG A 55 0.60 2.67 3.79
N LYS A 56 1.52 2.86 2.84
CA LYS A 56 1.17 2.97 1.42
C LYS A 56 0.54 1.65 0.99
N LYS A 57 -0.60 1.71 0.30
CA LYS A 57 -1.20 0.51 -0.28
C LYS A 57 -0.38 0.10 -1.48
N ILE A 58 0.38 -0.98 -1.33
CA ILE A 58 0.98 -1.67 -2.47
C ILE A 58 -0.15 -2.50 -3.07
N GLN A 59 -0.56 -2.20 -4.29
CA GLN A 59 -1.37 -3.15 -5.05
C GLN A 59 -0.52 -4.42 -5.15
N LYS A 60 -0.86 -5.45 -4.37
CA LYS A 60 -0.42 -6.81 -4.70
C LYS A 60 -1.06 -7.09 -6.06
N GLN A 61 -0.30 -6.86 -7.13
CA GLN A 61 -0.49 -7.68 -8.31
C GLN A 61 -0.22 -9.10 -7.82
N ASP A 62 -1.17 -10.01 -8.01
CA ASP A 62 -0.91 -11.43 -7.81
C ASP A 62 0.13 -11.82 -8.85
N ILE A 63 1.40 -11.72 -8.49
CA ILE A 63 2.51 -12.15 -9.33
C ILE A 63 2.35 -13.65 -9.62
N ASP A 64 1.80 -14.40 -8.67
CA ASP A 64 1.51 -15.83 -8.80
C ASP A 64 0.49 -16.09 -9.93
N SER A 65 -0.56 -15.27 -10.06
CA SER A 65 -1.54 -15.44 -11.17
C SER A 65 -0.95 -15.07 -12.54
N LEU A 66 -0.06 -14.07 -12.59
CA LEU A 66 0.65 -13.70 -13.83
C LEU A 66 1.64 -14.80 -14.28
N ILE A 67 2.28 -15.47 -13.32
CA ILE A 67 3.17 -16.61 -13.61
C ILE A 67 2.35 -17.80 -14.09
N GLU A 68 1.23 -18.13 -13.44
CA GLU A 68 0.35 -19.21 -13.88
C GLU A 68 -0.18 -19.00 -15.30
N GLU A 69 -0.64 -17.78 -15.63
CA GLU A 69 -1.09 -17.45 -16.99
C GLU A 69 0.04 -17.58 -18.03
N SER A 70 1.25 -17.14 -17.70
CA SER A 70 2.40 -17.27 -18.60
C SER A 70 2.81 -18.72 -18.81
N VAL A 71 2.83 -19.54 -17.76
CA VAL A 71 3.17 -20.96 -17.84
C VAL A 71 2.10 -21.73 -18.62
N ALA A 72 0.82 -21.41 -18.44
CA ALA A 72 -0.27 -22.00 -19.19
C ALA A 72 -0.16 -21.71 -20.70
N GLN A 73 0.14 -20.46 -21.09
CA GLN A 73 0.37 -20.11 -22.51
C GLN A 73 1.54 -20.87 -23.13
N TYR A 74 2.65 -21.05 -22.40
CA TYR A 74 3.77 -21.84 -22.90
C TYR A 74 3.42 -23.33 -23.02
N HIS A 75 2.60 -23.87 -22.12
CA HIS A 75 2.22 -25.28 -22.15
C HIS A 75 1.35 -25.61 -23.37
N GLU A 76 0.36 -24.78 -23.66
CA GLU A 76 -0.54 -24.94 -24.82
C GLU A 76 0.22 -24.90 -26.15
N LEU A 77 1.15 -23.95 -26.30
CA LEU A 77 2.02 -23.84 -27.48
C LEU A 77 2.94 -25.05 -27.67
N LEU A 78 3.38 -25.67 -26.57
CA LEU A 78 4.25 -26.85 -26.62
C LEU A 78 3.45 -28.13 -26.94
N GLU A 79 2.23 -28.26 -26.43
CA GLU A 79 1.34 -29.38 -26.80
C GLU A 79 0.97 -29.32 -28.29
N GLU A 80 0.67 -28.13 -28.82
CA GLU A 80 0.36 -27.92 -30.24
C GLU A 80 1.54 -28.26 -31.19
N LEU A 81 2.78 -28.17 -30.69
CA LEU A 81 4.00 -28.55 -31.42
C LEU A 81 4.30 -30.05 -31.38
N VAL A 82 3.84 -30.76 -30.34
CA VAL A 82 4.07 -32.21 -30.15
C VAL A 82 2.98 -33.06 -30.84
N GLU A 83 1.78 -32.51 -31.02
CA GLU A 83 0.69 -33.17 -31.78
C GLU A 83 0.85 -33.05 -33.32
N LYS A 84 2.00 -32.58 -33.80
CA LYS A 84 2.39 -32.53 -35.22
C LYS A 84 3.51 -33.52 -35.56
#